data_AF-A0AA35TA81-F1
#
_entry.id   AF-A0AA35TA81-F1
#
_cell.length_a   1.000
_cell.length_b   1.000
_cell.length_c   1.000
_cell.angle_alpha   90.00
_cell.angle_beta   90.00
_cell.angle_gamma   90.00
#
_symmetry.space_group_name_H-M   'P 1'
#
loop_
_entity.id
_entity.type
_entity.pdbx_description
1 polymer ?
#
loop_
_entity_poly.entity_id
_entity_poly.type
_entity_poly.pdbx_seq_one_letter_code
_entity_poly.pdbx_strand_id
1 'polypeptide(L)'
;LPPLFFSAAVVFVYDYLPGAETLDSRHLQGGRHARALPESLLWDYIVQLAAAVRAVHTAGLALYTLDSTKILVTGSGSPRLFMNCAGIMDILTFDSTSTPVDPTLQQQQDLVGIGQLLVGVALQSPTATQPENFHQSLEYLTSHFSPDLHHIVQYSETSEQGTFKLSFIQRCPYVQRGLT
;
A
#
# COMPACT_ATOMS: atom_id res chain seq x y z
N LEU A 1 -19.19 -33.00 17.89
CA LEU A 1 -18.59 -32.47 16.64
C LEU A 1 -17.09 -32.74 16.70
N PRO A 2 -16.48 -33.32 15.65
CA PRO A 2 -15.02 -33.43 15.60
C PRO A 2 -14.37 -32.04 15.62
N PRO A 3 -13.13 -31.93 16.12
CA PRO A 3 -12.41 -30.65 16.10
C PRO A 3 -12.22 -30.20 14.65
N LEU A 4 -12.53 -28.92 14.38
CA LEU A 4 -12.41 -28.31 13.05
C LEU A 4 -10.95 -28.29 12.54
N PHE A 5 -9.97 -28.27 13.46
CA PHE A 5 -8.54 -28.32 13.17
C PHE A 5 -7.86 -29.43 13.99
N PHE A 6 -6.86 -30.08 13.39
CA PHE A 6 -6.12 -31.19 14.01
C PHE A 6 -4.94 -30.74 14.90
N SER A 7 -4.70 -29.43 15.02
CA SER A 7 -3.63 -28.83 15.82
C SER A 7 -4.06 -27.48 16.41
N ALA A 8 -3.25 -26.92 17.32
CA ALA A 8 -3.44 -25.53 17.78
C ALA A 8 -3.38 -24.56 16.59
N ALA A 9 -4.36 -23.66 16.51
CA ALA A 9 -4.49 -22.67 15.44
C ALA A 9 -5.04 -21.37 15.99
N VAL A 10 -4.59 -20.25 15.41
CA VAL A 10 -5.20 -18.93 15.59
C VAL A 10 -5.91 -18.56 14.30
N VAL A 11 -7.18 -18.17 14.40
CA VAL A 11 -8.03 -17.87 13.25
C VAL A 11 -8.43 -16.41 13.28
N PHE A 12 -8.15 -15.71 12.18
CA PHE A 12 -8.57 -14.32 11.97
C PHE A 12 -9.75 -14.31 11.01
N VAL A 13 -10.86 -13.69 11.40
CA VAL A 13 -12.08 -13.60 10.61
C VAL A 13 -12.23 -12.17 10.11
N TYR A 14 -12.41 -12.03 8.80
CA TYR A 14 -12.60 -10.75 8.11
C TYR A 14 -13.88 -10.78 7.28
N ASP A 15 -14.30 -9.61 6.82
CA ASP A 15 -15.37 -9.50 5.84
C ASP A 15 -15.00 -10.22 4.54
N TYR A 16 -15.94 -10.99 4.00
CA TYR A 16 -15.76 -11.66 2.72
C TYR A 16 -16.04 -10.69 1.56
N LEU A 17 -15.03 -10.46 0.72
CA LEU A 17 -15.10 -9.59 -0.45
C LEU A 17 -15.19 -10.46 -1.74
N PRO A 18 -16.39 -10.68 -2.30
CA PRO A 18 -16.55 -11.54 -3.46
C PRO A 18 -15.84 -10.95 -4.70
N GLY A 19 -15.05 -11.78 -5.39
CA GLY A 19 -14.33 -11.37 -6.60
C GLY A 19 -13.17 -10.40 -6.35
N ALA A 20 -12.77 -10.19 -5.10
CA ALA A 20 -11.54 -9.48 -4.80
C ALA A 20 -10.33 -10.32 -5.23
N GLU A 21 -9.33 -9.66 -5.82
CA GLU A 21 -8.00 -10.23 -5.99
C GLU A 21 -6.96 -9.28 -5.40
N THR A 22 -5.75 -9.76 -5.18
CA THR A 22 -4.66 -8.93 -4.68
C THR A 22 -4.18 -7.95 -5.75
N LEU A 23 -3.66 -6.79 -5.36
CA LEU A 23 -2.96 -5.90 -6.30
C LEU A 23 -1.83 -6.64 -7.02
N ASP A 24 -1.18 -7.57 -6.33
CA ASP A 24 -0.16 -8.45 -6.90
C ASP A 24 -0.70 -9.28 -8.07
N SER A 25 -1.81 -9.99 -7.87
CA SER A 25 -2.44 -10.79 -8.91
C SER A 25 -2.88 -9.91 -10.10
N ARG A 26 -3.43 -8.73 -9.81
CA ARG A 26 -3.94 -7.82 -10.83
C ARG A 26 -2.85 -7.19 -11.70
N HIS A 27 -1.73 -6.78 -11.10
CA HIS A 27 -0.74 -5.93 -11.79
C HIS A 27 0.66 -6.53 -11.90
N LEU A 28 1.02 -7.51 -11.08
CA LEU A 28 2.40 -8.00 -10.96
C LEU A 28 2.59 -9.46 -11.43
N GLN A 29 1.55 -10.29 -11.34
CA GLN A 29 1.58 -11.70 -11.78
C GLN A 29 1.21 -11.90 -13.25
N GLY A 30 0.54 -10.92 -13.88
CA GLY A 30 0.24 -10.92 -15.31
C GLY A 30 1.43 -10.40 -16.12
N GLY A 31 2.11 -11.28 -16.84
CA GLY A 31 3.32 -10.92 -17.61
C GLY A 31 3.13 -9.65 -18.45
N ARG A 32 4.03 -8.68 -18.25
CA ARG A 32 4.17 -7.38 -18.95
C ARG A 32 3.03 -7.09 -19.93
N HIS A 33 1.90 -6.58 -19.42
CA HIS A 33 0.92 -5.99 -20.30
C HIS A 33 1.57 -4.81 -21.03
N ALA A 34 1.50 -4.81 -22.37
CA ALA A 34 2.27 -3.94 -23.26
C ALA A 34 1.94 -2.44 -23.17
N ARG A 35 1.20 -1.99 -22.15
CA ARG A 35 0.75 -0.61 -21.98
C ARG A 35 0.84 -0.21 -20.51
N ALA A 36 1.56 0.88 -20.25
CA ALA A 36 1.63 1.52 -18.94
C ALA A 36 0.22 1.78 -18.37
N LEU A 37 0.09 1.64 -17.05
CA LEU A 37 -1.15 1.92 -16.34
C LEU A 37 -1.54 3.39 -16.55
N PRO A 38 -2.85 3.68 -16.72
CA PRO A 38 -3.30 5.06 -16.76
C PRO A 38 -3.01 5.73 -15.42
N GLU A 39 -2.42 6.92 -15.45
CA GLU A 39 -2.02 7.63 -14.22
C GLU A 39 -3.23 7.90 -13.29
N SER A 40 -4.42 8.11 -13.87
CA SER A 40 -5.67 8.25 -13.09
C SER A 40 -5.92 7.07 -12.15
N LEU A 41 -5.57 5.84 -12.57
CA LEU A 41 -5.71 4.65 -11.74
C LEU A 41 -4.73 4.65 -10.56
N LEU A 42 -3.50 5.12 -10.79
CA LEU A 42 -2.50 5.28 -9.73
C LEU A 42 -2.96 6.32 -8.71
N TRP A 43 -3.55 7.42 -9.17
CA TRP A 43 -4.15 8.42 -8.29
C TRP A 43 -5.31 7.86 -7.45
N ASP A 44 -6.19 7.06 -8.04
CA ASP A 44 -7.26 6.38 -7.31
C ASP A 44 -6.71 5.47 -6.19
N TYR A 45 -5.59 4.78 -6.45
CA TYR A 45 -4.90 4.00 -5.42
C TYR A 45 -4.27 4.88 -4.34
N ILE A 46 -3.53 5.92 -4.72
CA ILE A 46 -2.87 6.85 -3.79
C ILE A 46 -3.87 7.41 -2.79
N VAL A 47 -5.03 7.88 -3.25
CA VAL A 47 -6.06 8.47 -2.39
C VAL A 47 -6.58 7.45 -1.38
N GLN A 48 -6.87 6.22 -1.83
CA GLN A 48 -7.41 5.17 -0.97
C GLN A 48 -6.38 4.66 0.03
N LEU A 49 -5.12 4.45 -0.40
CA LEU A 49 -4.01 4.05 0.47
C LEU A 49 -3.75 5.11 1.55
N ALA A 50 -3.66 6.37 1.14
CA ALA A 50 -3.43 7.48 2.06
C ALA A 50 -4.58 7.66 3.06
N ALA A 51 -5.83 7.46 2.63
CA ALA A 51 -6.98 7.48 3.53
C ALA A 51 -6.93 6.35 4.56
N ALA A 52 -6.56 5.14 4.13
CA ALA A 52 -6.42 3.98 5.02
C ALA A 52 -5.29 4.18 6.04
N VAL A 53 -4.10 4.58 5.58
CA VAL A 53 -2.93 4.84 6.43
C VAL A 53 -3.23 5.96 7.42
N ARG A 54 -3.85 7.05 6.98
CA ARG A 54 -4.30 8.11 7.89
C ARG A 54 -5.20 7.56 8.99
N ALA A 55 -6.23 6.78 8.63
CA ALA A 55 -7.17 6.25 9.59
C ALA A 55 -6.47 5.39 10.67
N VAL A 56 -5.57 4.50 10.25
CA VAL A 56 -4.78 3.64 11.15
C VAL A 56 -3.84 4.47 12.03
N HIS A 57 -3.09 5.41 11.45
CA HIS A 57 -2.12 6.23 12.18
C HIS A 57 -2.80 7.17 13.19
N THR A 58 -3.96 7.74 12.84
CA THR A 58 -4.75 8.57 13.78
C THR A 58 -5.31 7.78 14.95
N ALA A 59 -5.44 6.46 14.82
CA ALA A 59 -5.81 5.57 15.92
C ALA A 59 -4.60 5.16 16.79
N GLY A 60 -3.40 5.66 16.50
CA GLY A 60 -2.18 5.30 17.23
C GLY A 60 -1.63 3.91 16.85
N LEU A 61 -2.00 3.40 15.68
CA LEU A 61 -1.59 2.08 15.18
C LEU A 61 -0.72 2.21 13.93
N ALA A 62 -0.16 1.09 13.46
CA ALA A 62 0.54 0.98 12.19
C ALA A 62 0.05 -0.26 11.43
N LEU A 63 0.22 -0.31 10.11
CA LEU A 63 -0.22 -1.43 9.28
C LEU A 63 0.74 -2.62 9.32
N TYR A 64 2.01 -2.38 9.60
CA TYR A 64 3.12 -3.34 9.65
C TYR A 64 3.48 -4.03 8.34
N THR A 65 2.50 -4.33 7.49
CA THR A 65 2.70 -5.06 6.25
C THR A 65 1.85 -4.43 5.16
N LEU A 66 2.47 -3.53 4.39
CA LEU A 66 1.85 -2.82 3.28
C LEU A 66 2.55 -3.24 1.98
N ASP A 67 2.07 -4.35 1.40
CA ASP A 67 2.59 -4.90 0.14
C ASP A 67 1.45 -5.37 -0.77
N SER A 68 1.79 -5.62 -2.05
CA SER A 68 0.83 -5.94 -3.11
C SER A 68 0.00 -7.21 -2.84
N THR A 69 0.50 -8.13 -2.01
CA THR A 69 -0.17 -9.39 -1.67
C THR A 69 -1.22 -9.23 -0.56
N LYS A 70 -1.16 -8.14 0.21
CA LYS A 70 -2.07 -7.86 1.33
C LYS A 70 -3.12 -6.80 1.02
N ILE A 71 -3.07 -6.22 -0.17
CA ILE A 71 -4.04 -5.22 -0.61
C ILE A 71 -4.96 -5.86 -1.63
N LEU A 72 -6.23 -5.96 -1.25
CA LEU A 72 -7.29 -6.47 -2.10
C LEU A 72 -7.89 -5.33 -2.93
N VAL A 73 -8.26 -5.65 -4.16
CA VAL A 73 -8.89 -4.72 -5.08
C VAL A 73 -10.12 -5.35 -5.72
N THR A 74 -11.22 -4.61 -5.70
CA THR A 74 -12.50 -4.99 -6.33
C THR A 74 -12.89 -3.99 -7.40
N GLY A 75 -13.63 -4.44 -8.42
CA GLY A 75 -14.06 -3.59 -9.54
C GLY A 75 -12.98 -3.35 -10.60
N SER A 76 -13.38 -3.24 -11.86
CA SER A 76 -12.48 -3.03 -13.00
C SER A 76 -12.39 -1.57 -13.46
N GLY A 77 -13.50 -0.83 -13.41
CA GLY A 77 -13.57 0.57 -13.84
C GLY A 77 -13.41 1.61 -12.73
N SER A 78 -13.91 1.31 -11.52
CA SER A 78 -13.76 2.14 -10.32
C SER A 78 -13.27 1.24 -9.20
N PRO A 79 -11.94 1.05 -9.08
CA PRO A 79 -11.40 0.06 -8.18
C PRO A 79 -11.51 0.55 -6.73
N ARG A 80 -11.90 -0.38 -5.84
CA ARG A 80 -11.88 -0.16 -4.39
C ARG A 80 -10.80 -1.00 -3.73
N LEU A 81 -9.92 -0.35 -2.98
CA LEU A 81 -8.86 -0.97 -2.22
C LEU A 81 -9.33 -1.34 -0.81
N PHE A 82 -8.92 -2.51 -0.36
CA PHE A 82 -9.15 -3.01 1.00
C PHE A 82 -7.83 -3.52 1.57
N MET A 83 -7.42 -2.96 2.71
CA MET A 83 -6.26 -3.45 3.45
C MET A 83 -6.64 -4.75 4.14
N ASN A 84 -6.01 -5.86 3.76
CA ASN A 84 -6.20 -7.15 4.40
C ASN A 84 -5.10 -7.40 5.43
N CYS A 85 -5.34 -8.32 6.36
CA CYS A 85 -4.37 -8.79 7.35
C CYS A 85 -3.86 -7.72 8.35
N ALA A 86 -4.51 -6.55 8.41
CA ALA A 86 -4.18 -5.54 9.42
C ALA A 86 -4.37 -6.11 10.83
N GLY A 87 -3.40 -5.86 11.73
CA GLY A 87 -3.44 -6.35 13.11
C GLY A 87 -2.99 -7.81 13.32
N ILE A 88 -2.78 -8.60 12.25
CA ILE A 88 -2.23 -9.96 12.41
C ILE A 88 -0.82 -9.89 13.00
N MET A 89 0.02 -9.02 12.43
CA MET A 89 1.40 -8.88 12.91
C MET A 89 1.45 -8.37 14.34
N ASP A 90 0.61 -7.39 14.71
CA ASP A 90 0.50 -6.89 16.09
C ASP A 90 0.27 -8.02 17.10
N ILE A 91 -0.56 -9.00 16.74
CA ILE A 91 -0.89 -10.14 17.60
C ILE A 91 0.24 -11.17 17.59
N LEU A 92 0.82 -11.48 16.43
CA LEU A 92 1.86 -12.49 16.29
C LEU A 92 3.20 -12.06 16.88
N THR A 93 3.50 -10.77 16.85
CA THR A 93 4.74 -10.19 17.41
C THR A 93 4.54 -9.60 18.79
N PHE A 94 3.35 -9.75 19.39
CA PHE A 94 3.08 -9.26 20.73
C PHE A 94 3.97 -9.98 21.75
N ASP A 95 4.75 -9.19 22.49
CA ASP A 95 5.55 -9.67 23.60
C ASP A 95 5.17 -8.91 24.88
N SER A 96 4.48 -9.60 25.77
CA SER A 96 4.05 -9.09 27.08
C SER A 96 5.20 -8.68 28.02
N THR A 97 6.43 -9.12 27.73
CA THR A 97 7.63 -8.80 28.53
C THR A 97 8.41 -7.62 27.98
N SER A 98 8.07 -7.15 26.78
CA SER A 98 8.73 -6.03 26.12
C SER A 98 8.15 -4.69 26.56
N THR A 99 8.95 -3.64 26.47
CA THR A 99 8.45 -2.27 26.62
C THR A 99 7.48 -1.96 25.48
N PRO A 100 6.36 -1.25 25.72
CA PRO A 100 5.45 -0.84 24.67
C PRO A 100 6.20 -0.18 23.52
N VAL A 101 6.07 -0.74 22.32
CA VAL A 101 6.75 -0.24 21.13
C VAL A 101 6.04 1.04 20.69
N ASP A 102 6.79 2.13 20.57
CA ASP A 102 6.30 3.36 19.95
C ASP A 102 5.97 3.07 18.47
N PRO A 103 4.70 3.23 18.02
CA PRO A 103 4.29 2.91 16.67
C PRO A 103 4.95 3.82 15.62
N THR A 104 5.56 4.94 16.01
CA THR A 104 6.11 5.96 15.10
C THR A 104 7.05 5.38 14.05
N LEU A 105 7.95 4.47 14.44
CA LEU A 105 8.88 3.84 13.49
C LEU A 105 8.12 3.02 12.45
N GLN A 106 7.13 2.24 12.88
CA GLN A 106 6.34 1.41 11.98
C GLN A 106 5.43 2.25 11.09
N GLN A 107 4.88 3.35 11.61
CA GLN A 107 4.12 4.32 10.82
C GLN A 107 4.98 4.94 9.70
N GLN A 108 6.26 5.22 9.97
CA GLN A 108 7.20 5.66 8.93
C GLN A 108 7.42 4.57 7.88
N GLN A 109 7.56 3.31 8.30
CA GLN A 109 7.71 2.19 7.38
C GLN A 109 6.46 1.98 6.49
N ASP A 110 5.25 2.21 7.01
CA ASP A 110 4.04 2.15 6.19
C ASP A 110 4.09 3.16 5.03
N LEU A 111 4.59 4.38 5.29
CA LEU A 111 4.72 5.42 4.28
C LEU A 111 5.73 5.04 3.19
N VAL A 112 6.87 4.45 3.59
CA VAL A 112 7.85 3.89 2.64
C VAL A 112 7.20 2.78 1.80
N GLY A 113 6.44 1.90 2.45
CA GLY A 113 5.72 0.81 1.80
C GLY A 113 4.76 1.29 0.71
N ILE A 114 4.05 2.42 0.92
CA ILE A 114 3.20 3.02 -0.11
C ILE A 114 4.01 3.39 -1.35
N GLY A 115 5.15 4.07 -1.18
CA GLY A 115 6.00 4.46 -2.30
C GLY A 115 6.50 3.26 -3.09
N GLN A 116 7.03 2.24 -2.40
CA GLN A 116 7.49 1.01 -3.03
C GLN A 116 6.36 0.29 -3.77
N LEU A 117 5.19 0.14 -3.14
CA LEU A 117 4.02 -0.45 -3.77
C LEU A 117 3.63 0.28 -5.06
N LEU A 118 3.59 1.61 -5.03
CA LEU A 118 3.23 2.42 -6.19
C LEU A 118 4.22 2.27 -7.34
N VAL A 119 5.52 2.22 -7.04
CA VAL A 119 6.57 1.96 -8.05
C VAL A 119 6.36 0.59 -8.69
N GLY A 120 6.18 -0.45 -7.87
CA GLY A 120 5.95 -1.80 -8.36
C GLY A 120 4.72 -1.91 -9.24
N VAL A 121 3.61 -1.30 -8.82
CA VAL A 121 2.34 -1.29 -9.57
C VAL A 121 2.45 -0.47 -10.86
N ALA A 122 3.02 0.74 -10.81
CA ALA A 122 3.14 1.63 -11.96
C ALA A 122 4.00 1.01 -13.08
N LEU A 123 5.06 0.30 -12.70
CA LEU A 123 5.95 -0.40 -13.63
C LEU A 123 5.52 -1.84 -13.90
N GLN A 124 4.44 -2.30 -13.27
CA GLN A 124 3.91 -3.67 -13.37
C GLN A 124 5.02 -4.71 -13.19
N SER A 125 5.91 -4.47 -12.23
CA SER A 125 7.11 -5.28 -12.03
C SER A 125 7.43 -5.41 -10.55
N PRO A 126 7.40 -6.62 -9.98
CA PRO A 126 7.78 -6.83 -8.58
C PRO A 126 9.27 -6.58 -8.34
N THR A 127 10.10 -6.64 -9.38
CA THR A 127 11.55 -6.37 -9.26
C THR A 127 11.89 -4.89 -9.29
N ALA A 128 10.93 -4.01 -9.60
CA ALA A 128 11.18 -2.56 -9.69
C ALA A 128 11.54 -1.92 -8.35
N THR A 129 11.09 -2.52 -7.24
CA THR A 129 11.37 -2.05 -5.88
C THR A 129 12.67 -2.61 -5.31
N GLN A 130 13.34 -3.51 -6.04
CA GLN A 130 14.62 -4.07 -5.60
C GLN A 130 15.71 -3.00 -5.69
N PRO A 131 16.63 -2.92 -4.71
CA PRO A 131 17.66 -1.87 -4.65
C PRO A 131 18.46 -1.70 -5.95
N GLU A 132 18.76 -2.79 -6.65
CA GLU A 132 19.51 -2.80 -7.90
C GLU A 132 18.77 -2.18 -9.09
N ASN A 133 17.44 -2.24 -9.11
CA ASN A 133 16.62 -1.75 -10.22
C ASN A 133 15.93 -0.41 -9.89
N PHE A 134 15.98 -0.01 -8.63
CA PHE A 134 15.17 1.08 -8.12
C PHE A 134 15.49 2.43 -8.76
N HIS A 135 16.78 2.73 -8.94
CA HIS A 135 17.21 3.97 -9.59
C HIS A 135 16.64 4.09 -11.03
N GLN A 136 16.78 3.03 -11.83
CA GLN A 136 16.23 2.98 -13.18
C GLN A 136 14.69 3.08 -13.18
N SER A 137 14.05 2.51 -12.18
CA SER A 137 12.61 2.57 -11.99
C SER A 137 12.12 4.01 -11.76
N LEU A 138 12.86 4.79 -10.96
CA LEU A 138 12.55 6.21 -10.73
C LEU A 138 12.76 7.07 -11.99
N GLU A 139 13.82 6.82 -12.77
CA GLU A 139 14.02 7.51 -14.05
C GLU A 139 12.89 7.22 -15.04
N TYR A 140 12.42 5.97 -15.10
CA TYR A 140 11.28 5.60 -15.92
C TYR A 140 10.01 6.34 -15.46
N LEU A 141 9.75 6.39 -14.15
CA LEU A 141 8.60 7.10 -13.61
C LEU A 141 8.63 8.58 -13.98
N THR A 142 9.79 9.22 -13.85
CA THR A 142 10.00 10.64 -14.16
C THR A 142 9.76 10.97 -15.63
N SER A 143 10.05 10.03 -16.53
CA SER A 143 9.91 10.23 -17.99
C SER A 143 8.50 9.93 -18.52
N HIS A 144 7.68 9.18 -17.78
CA HIS A 144 6.38 8.67 -18.27
C HIS A 144 5.17 9.13 -17.46
N PHE A 145 5.37 9.67 -16.24
CA PHE A 145 4.30 10.12 -15.35
C PHE A 145 4.50 11.57 -14.92
N SER A 146 3.46 12.15 -14.30
CA SER A 146 3.53 13.52 -13.82
C SER A 146 4.61 13.74 -12.75
N PRO A 147 5.16 14.97 -12.64
CA PRO A 147 6.06 15.34 -11.55
C PRO A 147 5.44 15.15 -10.15
N ASP A 148 4.12 15.27 -10.04
CA ASP A 148 3.41 15.09 -8.76
C ASP A 148 3.49 13.63 -8.29
N LEU A 149 3.40 12.66 -9.21
CA LEU A 149 3.57 11.25 -8.88
C LEU A 149 5.00 10.96 -8.41
N HIS A 150 5.98 11.55 -9.09
CA HIS A 150 7.39 11.41 -8.74
C HIS A 150 7.71 11.96 -7.34
N HIS A 151 7.18 13.14 -6.99
CA HIS A 151 7.35 13.71 -5.65
C HIS A 151 6.80 12.82 -4.55
N ILE A 152 5.68 12.13 -4.78
CA ILE A 152 5.08 11.22 -3.79
C ILE A 152 5.99 10.01 -3.53
N VAL A 153 6.56 9.44 -4.59
CA VAL A 153 7.47 8.30 -4.47
C VAL A 153 8.76 8.71 -3.75
N GLN A 154 9.40 9.80 -4.18
CA GLN A 154 10.63 10.29 -3.54
C GLN A 154 10.44 10.67 -2.06
N TYR A 155 9.29 11.24 -1.72
CA TYR A 155 8.97 11.59 -0.35
C TYR A 155 8.83 10.34 0.53
N SER A 156 8.35 9.23 -0.05
CA SER A 156 8.23 7.95 0.65
C SER A 156 9.61 7.33 0.98
N GLU A 157 10.70 7.76 0.34
CA GLU A 157 12.05 7.23 0.60
C GLU A 157 12.81 8.01 1.70
N THR A 158 12.60 9.33 1.79
CA THR A 158 13.42 10.27 2.57
C THR A 158 13.01 10.40 4.04
N SER A 159 12.63 9.28 4.66
CA SER A 159 12.04 9.12 6.01
C SER A 159 12.76 9.78 7.20
N GLU A 160 13.82 10.56 7.01
CA GLU A 160 14.48 11.33 8.07
C GLU A 160 13.87 12.74 8.29
N GLN A 161 13.08 13.28 7.35
CA GLN A 161 12.50 14.63 7.50
C GLN A 161 10.98 14.66 7.31
N GLY A 162 10.28 14.18 8.34
CA GLY A 162 9.09 14.85 8.85
C GLY A 162 7.82 14.83 8.00
N THR A 163 6.89 13.95 8.38
CA THR A 163 5.44 13.99 8.10
C THR A 163 5.05 13.93 6.63
N PHE A 164 4.63 12.76 6.14
CA PHE A 164 3.86 12.63 4.89
C PHE A 164 2.63 13.52 5.00
N LYS A 165 2.77 14.76 4.53
CA LYS A 165 1.72 15.76 4.66
C LYS A 165 0.67 15.38 3.62
N LEU A 166 -0.32 14.63 4.07
CA LEU A 166 -1.57 14.35 3.35
C LEU A 166 -2.21 15.62 2.76
N SER A 167 -1.82 16.81 3.22
CA SER A 167 -2.14 18.09 2.58
C SER A 167 -1.69 18.19 1.10
N PHE A 168 -0.68 17.44 0.65
CA PHE A 168 -0.29 17.39 -0.77
C PHE A 168 -1.33 16.60 -1.57
N ILE A 169 -1.80 15.47 -1.04
CA ILE A 169 -2.92 14.71 -1.61
C ILE A 169 -4.20 15.57 -1.64
N GLN A 170 -4.47 16.36 -0.60
CA GLN A 170 -5.61 17.30 -0.57
C GLN A 170 -5.52 18.46 -1.58
N ARG A 171 -4.32 18.79 -2.07
CA ARG A 171 -4.09 19.84 -3.08
C ARG A 171 -4.02 19.28 -4.50
N CYS A 172 -3.99 17.96 -4.66
CA CYS A 172 -3.88 17.34 -5.97
C CYS A 172 -5.22 17.50 -6.73
N PRO A 173 -5.21 18.01 -7.98
CA PRO A 173 -6.44 18.27 -8.74
C PRO A 173 -7.33 17.04 -8.93
N TYR A 174 -6.76 15.83 -8.87
CA TYR A 174 -7.49 14.57 -8.99
C TYR A 174 -8.36 14.26 -7.77
N VAL A 175 -7.95 14.68 -6.57
CA VAL A 175 -8.74 14.50 -5.33
C VAL A 175 -9.94 15.45 -5.29
N GLN A 176 -9.80 16.65 -5.88
CA GLN A 176 -10.88 17.62 -5.96
C GLN A 176 -11.97 17.23 -6.96
N ARG A 177 -11.64 16.45 -8.00
CA ARG A 177 -12.62 15.96 -8.99
C ARG A 177 -13.42 14.74 -8.52
N GLY A 178 -12.92 13.97 -7.57
CA GLY A 178 -13.64 12.82 -6.99
C GLY A 178 -14.61 13.18 -5.86
N LEU A 179 -14.71 14.46 -5.50
CA LEU A 179 -15.57 14.98 -4.42
C LEU A 179 -16.77 15.80 -4.94
N THR A 180 -16.99 15.86 -6.26
CA THR A 180 -18.17 16.45 -6.92
C THR A 180 -18.96 15.37 -7.64
#